data_AF-A0A8H5UVB6-F1
#
_entry.id   AF-A0A8H5UVB6-F1
#
_cell.length_a   1.000
_cell.length_b   1.000
_cell.length_c   1.000
_cell.angle_alpha   90.00
_cell.angle_beta   90.00
_cell.angle_gamma   90.00
#
_symmetry.space_group_name_H-M   'P 1'
#
loop_
_entity.id
_entity.type
_entity.pdbx_description
1 polymer ?
#
loop_
_entity_poly.entity_id
_entity_poly.type
_entity_poly.pdbx_seq_one_letter_code
_entity_poly.pdbx_strand_id
1 'polypeptide(L)'
;MATLSSLDVNSTAPAVVTWRWNDTTRFLIGPDPQIRDITIATRFDSQETLFDVNIPIRLKGIKTGTFLIIRVLPPSISSFDFIEAPSVPDEVRDKFHSSTLLLDFRLNHNPKLIVSVEAEEPLAPLRAQSGTVLDALRELANVTVFSIYIRNSATSKVHLQRIRQAVSEGLSLFIQDDLTAMFRGTGGKVVTLPSPTQIPPPSYDETEPPPPPAPIYDRKRPRKDDREERDDDIALIWAKLEMIQTRHSEELNALRDENRDLRQEINDLRERLITSERKRQDLEEEFGSLAGLTSERVRELEEHTDVTFSEVWQDMGELTSEVNAMKLRLDEDELVNKVKFRVIDYITASLSRDMPPDD
;
A
#
# COMPACT_ATOMS: atom_id res chain seq x y z
N MET A 1 8.69 3.40 -20.90
CA MET A 1 8.92 2.21 -20.05
C MET A 1 8.74 2.63 -18.61
N ALA A 2 7.57 2.37 -18.02
CA ALA A 2 7.37 2.60 -16.60
C ALA A 2 8.18 1.54 -15.83
N THR A 3 9.19 1.96 -15.07
CA THR A 3 9.85 1.07 -14.12
C THR A 3 8.96 0.90 -12.90
N LEU A 4 8.93 -0.30 -12.30
CA LEU A 4 8.18 -0.64 -11.07
C LEU A 4 8.32 0.41 -9.96
N SER A 5 9.51 0.99 -9.83
CA SER A 5 9.86 2.07 -8.91
C SER A 5 9.08 3.38 -9.08
N SER A 6 8.32 3.54 -10.18
CA SER A 6 7.53 4.75 -10.46
C SER A 6 6.05 4.66 -10.05
N LEU A 7 5.54 3.45 -9.74
CA LEU A 7 4.13 3.30 -9.35
C LEU A 7 3.93 3.56 -7.86
N ASP A 8 4.73 2.92 -7.00
CA ASP A 8 4.68 2.99 -5.53
C ASP A 8 3.26 3.16 -4.96
N VAL A 9 2.38 2.22 -5.33
CA VAL A 9 0.98 2.22 -4.89
C VAL A 9 0.82 1.15 -3.82
N ASN A 10 0.48 1.56 -2.61
CA ASN A 10 0.04 0.66 -1.55
C ASN A 10 -1.21 1.23 -0.89
N SER A 11 -2.37 0.69 -1.25
CA SER A 11 -3.67 1.12 -0.71
C SER A 11 -4.48 -0.07 -0.24
N THR A 12 -5.30 0.15 0.79
CA THR A 12 -6.30 -0.82 1.25
C THR A 12 -7.61 -0.09 1.51
N ALA A 13 -8.70 -0.60 0.95
CA ALA A 13 -10.00 0.08 1.00
C ALA A 13 -11.16 -0.91 1.18
N PRO A 14 -12.25 -0.51 1.86
CA PRO A 14 -13.49 -1.29 1.87
C PRO A 14 -14.03 -1.46 0.45
N ALA A 15 -14.51 -2.66 0.16
CA ALA A 15 -14.88 -3.10 -1.17
C ALA A 15 -16.24 -3.80 -1.21
N VAL A 16 -16.91 -3.75 -2.37
CA VAL A 16 -18.00 -4.65 -2.74
C VAL A 16 -17.63 -5.31 -4.06
N VAL A 17 -17.69 -6.63 -4.11
CA VAL A 17 -17.40 -7.37 -5.35
C VAL A 17 -18.69 -7.67 -6.07
N THR A 18 -18.70 -7.52 -7.39
CA THR A 18 -19.81 -7.89 -8.26
C THR A 18 -19.33 -8.71 -9.43
N TRP A 19 -20.14 -9.67 -9.87
CA TRP A 19 -19.87 -10.50 -11.04
C TRP A 19 -21.19 -10.93 -11.67
N ARG A 20 -21.12 -11.50 -12.88
CA ARG A 20 -22.29 -12.13 -13.52
C ARG A 20 -22.20 -13.64 -13.36
N TRP A 21 -23.30 -14.25 -12.94
CA TRP A 21 -23.45 -15.69 -12.82
C TRP A 21 -24.83 -16.10 -13.33
N ASN A 22 -24.90 -17.01 -14.30
CA ASN A 22 -26.15 -17.44 -14.94
C ASN A 22 -27.04 -16.25 -15.35
N ASP A 23 -26.46 -15.32 -16.11
CA ASP A 23 -27.06 -14.05 -16.56
C ASP A 23 -27.51 -13.05 -15.48
N THR A 24 -27.39 -13.41 -14.21
CA THR A 24 -27.77 -12.60 -13.06
C THR A 24 -26.55 -11.90 -12.47
N THR A 25 -26.68 -10.60 -12.17
CA THR A 25 -25.64 -9.87 -11.44
C THR A 25 -25.68 -10.27 -9.96
N ARG A 26 -24.52 -10.68 -9.44
CA ARG A 26 -24.30 -11.08 -8.06
C ARG A 26 -23.48 -10.03 -7.34
N PHE A 27 -23.62 -10.00 -6.01
CA PHE A 27 -22.89 -9.08 -5.16
C PHE A 27 -22.39 -9.79 -3.90
N LEU A 28 -21.16 -9.46 -3.50
CA LEU A 28 -20.59 -9.84 -2.22
C LEU A 28 -20.33 -8.57 -1.40
N ILE A 29 -21.28 -8.26 -0.51
CA ILE A 29 -21.34 -7.00 0.24
C ILE A 29 -20.94 -7.23 1.70
N GLY A 30 -21.57 -8.22 2.33
CA GLY A 30 -21.44 -8.53 3.75
C GLY A 30 -20.55 -9.75 3.99
N PRO A 31 -19.46 -9.63 4.77
CA PRO A 31 -18.65 -10.76 5.18
C PRO A 31 -19.22 -11.46 6.42
N ASP A 32 -18.53 -12.52 6.89
CA ASP A 32 -18.77 -13.13 8.19
C ASP A 32 -17.47 -13.15 9.02
N PRO A 33 -17.35 -12.39 10.11
CA PRO A 33 -18.42 -11.66 10.78
C PRO A 33 -18.72 -10.29 10.16
N GLN A 34 -19.96 -9.83 10.29
CA GLN A 34 -20.43 -8.54 9.77
C GLN A 34 -19.76 -7.31 10.40
N ILE A 35 -19.02 -7.48 11.51
CA ILE A 35 -18.27 -6.40 12.17
C ILE A 35 -16.99 -5.99 11.41
N ARG A 36 -16.64 -6.71 10.34
CA ARG A 36 -15.49 -6.39 9.48
C ARG A 36 -15.99 -6.09 8.08
N ASP A 37 -15.19 -5.37 7.31
CA ASP A 37 -15.45 -5.13 5.89
C ASP A 37 -14.65 -6.10 5.02
N ILE A 38 -15.23 -6.42 3.86
CA ILE A 38 -14.46 -6.91 2.71
C ILE A 38 -13.59 -5.75 2.25
N THR A 39 -12.30 -6.02 2.00
CA THR A 39 -11.35 -4.99 1.56
C THR A 39 -10.62 -5.42 0.31
N ILE A 40 -10.21 -4.45 -0.51
CA ILE A 40 -9.25 -4.65 -1.59
C ILE A 40 -7.94 -3.98 -1.19
N ALA A 41 -6.84 -4.73 -1.28
CA ALA A 41 -5.49 -4.22 -1.19
C ALA A 41 -4.90 -4.16 -2.61
N THR A 42 -4.37 -3.00 -2.98
CA THR A 42 -3.67 -2.76 -4.25
C THR A 42 -2.22 -2.47 -3.91
N ARG A 43 -1.32 -3.34 -4.36
CA ARG A 43 0.13 -3.23 -4.13
C ARG A 43 0.84 -3.24 -5.46
N PHE A 44 1.53 -2.16 -5.80
CA PHE A 44 2.35 -1.98 -6.99
C PHE A 44 3.59 -1.21 -6.56
N ASP A 45 4.53 -1.90 -5.92
CA ASP A 45 5.78 -1.34 -5.44
C ASP A 45 6.97 -2.22 -5.88
N SER A 46 8.16 -1.95 -5.34
CA SER A 46 9.38 -2.71 -5.68
C SER A 46 9.38 -4.17 -5.18
N GLN A 47 8.47 -4.53 -4.27
CA GLN A 47 8.43 -5.83 -3.58
C GLN A 47 7.27 -6.69 -4.05
N GLU A 48 6.09 -6.10 -4.25
CA GLU A 48 4.88 -6.84 -4.58
C GLU A 48 4.09 -6.14 -5.68
N THR A 49 3.52 -6.95 -6.58
CA THR A 49 2.54 -6.42 -7.52
C THR A 49 1.32 -7.31 -7.68
N LEU A 50 0.23 -6.91 -7.03
CA LEU A 50 -0.98 -7.70 -6.88
C LEU A 50 -2.21 -6.87 -6.50
N PHE A 51 -3.38 -7.47 -6.71
CA PHE A 51 -4.63 -7.09 -6.08
C PHE A 51 -5.11 -8.24 -5.19
N ASP A 52 -5.32 -7.96 -3.91
CA ASP A 52 -5.85 -8.94 -2.96
C ASP A 52 -7.21 -8.46 -2.44
N VAL A 53 -8.25 -9.24 -2.67
CA VAL A 53 -9.56 -9.01 -2.03
C VAL A 53 -9.63 -9.87 -0.77
N ASN A 54 -9.55 -9.22 0.39
CA ASN A 54 -9.63 -9.87 1.69
C ASN A 54 -11.09 -9.97 2.13
N ILE A 55 -11.58 -11.20 2.30
CA ILE A 55 -12.97 -11.50 2.64
C ILE A 55 -12.98 -12.17 4.01
N PRO A 56 -13.38 -11.46 5.09
CA PRO A 56 -13.57 -12.07 6.40
C PRO A 56 -14.59 -13.22 6.32
N ILE A 57 -14.19 -14.41 6.76
CA ILE A 57 -15.03 -15.61 6.76
C ILE A 57 -14.67 -16.52 7.95
N ARG A 58 -15.65 -17.24 8.51
CA ARG A 58 -15.44 -18.25 9.56
C ARG A 58 -15.52 -19.66 8.97
N LEU A 59 -14.37 -20.30 8.84
CA LEU A 59 -14.23 -21.66 8.32
C LEU A 59 -13.78 -22.63 9.43
N LYS A 60 -14.07 -23.92 9.25
CA LYS A 60 -13.53 -24.97 10.13
C LYS A 60 -11.99 -25.05 10.01
N GLY A 61 -11.33 -25.37 11.11
CA GLY A 61 -9.87 -25.44 11.22
C GLY A 61 -9.16 -24.10 11.43
N ILE A 62 -9.81 -22.96 11.13
CA ILE A 62 -9.16 -21.64 11.23
C ILE A 62 -9.60 -20.89 12.48
N LYS A 63 -8.66 -20.21 13.14
CA LYS A 63 -8.92 -19.31 14.26
C LYS A 63 -9.86 -18.16 13.84
N THR A 64 -10.65 -17.68 14.79
CA THR A 64 -11.59 -16.59 14.55
C THR A 64 -10.85 -15.31 14.10
N GLY A 65 -11.33 -14.67 13.03
CA GLY A 65 -10.78 -13.39 12.57
C GLY A 65 -9.74 -13.51 11.46
N THR A 66 -9.70 -14.63 10.74
CA THR A 66 -8.98 -14.77 9.47
C THR A 66 -9.82 -14.33 8.27
N PHE A 67 -9.21 -14.36 7.09
CA PHE A 67 -9.81 -13.96 5.83
C PHE A 67 -9.54 -15.03 4.79
N LEU A 68 -10.40 -15.12 3.79
CA LEU A 68 -10.08 -15.74 2.52
C LEU A 68 -9.67 -14.64 1.55
N ILE A 69 -8.66 -14.90 0.74
CA ILE A 69 -8.09 -13.91 -0.18
C ILE A 69 -8.37 -14.33 -1.61
N ILE A 70 -8.99 -13.46 -2.40
CA ILE A 70 -9.01 -13.58 -3.85
C ILE A 70 -7.82 -12.79 -4.36
N ARG A 71 -6.81 -13.50 -4.88
CA ARG A 71 -5.59 -12.88 -5.40
C ARG A 71 -5.65 -12.79 -6.92
N VAL A 72 -5.45 -11.58 -7.41
CA VAL A 72 -5.30 -11.28 -8.84
C VAL A 72 -3.92 -10.71 -9.09
N LEU A 73 -3.13 -11.46 -9.85
CA LEU A 73 -1.79 -11.06 -10.25
C LEU A 73 -1.87 -10.34 -11.61
N PRO A 74 -1.10 -9.27 -11.84
CA PRO A 74 -1.13 -8.54 -13.10
C PRO A 74 -0.99 -9.41 -14.37
N PRO A 75 -0.12 -10.44 -14.42
CA PRO A 75 -0.03 -11.31 -15.60
C PRO A 75 -1.31 -12.13 -15.89
N SER A 76 -2.17 -12.31 -14.88
CA SER A 76 -3.46 -12.98 -15.05
C SER A 76 -4.54 -12.06 -15.60
N ILE A 77 -4.30 -10.74 -15.66
CA ILE A 77 -5.26 -9.74 -16.12
C ILE A 77 -5.15 -9.59 -17.64
N SER A 78 -6.26 -9.83 -18.35
CA SER A 78 -6.38 -9.57 -19.79
C SER A 78 -6.75 -8.12 -20.08
N SER A 79 -7.55 -7.49 -19.22
CA SER A 79 -7.90 -6.09 -19.29
C SER A 79 -8.27 -5.55 -17.92
N PHE A 80 -7.85 -4.32 -17.64
CA PHE A 80 -8.22 -3.58 -16.44
C PHE A 80 -8.70 -2.18 -16.85
N ASP A 81 -9.87 -1.78 -16.34
CA ASP A 81 -10.36 -0.42 -16.48
C ASP A 81 -11.00 0.07 -15.18
N PHE A 82 -11.29 1.36 -15.10
CA PHE A 82 -12.01 1.93 -13.99
C PHE A 82 -13.05 2.95 -14.45
N ILE A 83 -14.19 2.98 -13.77
CA ILE A 83 -15.31 3.87 -14.07
C ILE A 83 -15.55 4.77 -12.86
N GLU A 84 -15.49 6.08 -13.10
CA GLU A 84 -15.82 7.11 -12.12
C GLU A 84 -17.33 7.30 -12.05
N ALA A 85 -17.87 7.43 -10.84
CA ALA A 85 -19.30 7.63 -10.61
C ALA A 85 -20.20 6.65 -11.41
N PRO A 86 -19.99 5.34 -11.26
CA PRO A 86 -20.79 4.34 -11.95
C PRO A 86 -22.27 4.45 -11.52
N SER A 87 -23.18 3.90 -12.32
CA SER A 87 -24.53 3.64 -11.81
C SER A 87 -24.43 2.64 -10.65
N VAL A 88 -24.88 3.07 -9.46
CA VAL A 88 -24.71 2.32 -8.21
C VAL A 88 -26.03 1.65 -7.83
N PRO A 89 -26.08 0.30 -7.77
CA PRO A 89 -27.20 -0.43 -7.17
C PRO A 89 -27.43 0.00 -5.72
N ASP A 90 -28.67 -0.12 -5.24
CA ASP A 90 -29.04 0.38 -3.91
C ASP A 90 -28.21 -0.29 -2.81
N GLU A 91 -27.86 -1.57 -2.96
CA GLU A 91 -27.08 -2.33 -1.99
C GLU A 91 -25.63 -1.82 -1.86
N VAL A 92 -25.06 -1.26 -2.94
CA VAL A 92 -23.72 -0.64 -2.92
C VAL A 92 -23.81 0.79 -2.38
N ARG A 93 -24.91 1.49 -2.66
CA ARG A 93 -25.17 2.85 -2.17
C ARG A 93 -25.29 2.86 -0.66
N ASP A 94 -26.01 1.90 -0.10
CA ASP A 94 -26.20 1.71 1.34
C ASP A 94 -24.89 1.37 2.06
N LYS A 95 -23.88 0.82 1.38
CA LYS A 95 -22.58 0.56 2.01
C LYS A 95 -21.71 1.81 2.10
N PHE A 96 -21.54 2.53 1.00
CA PHE A 96 -20.54 3.58 0.91
C PHE A 96 -21.05 4.98 1.29
N HIS A 97 -22.35 5.26 1.12
CA HIS A 97 -22.96 6.58 1.37
C HIS A 97 -22.22 7.75 0.68
N SER A 98 -21.44 7.49 -0.36
CA SER A 98 -20.56 8.45 -1.02
C SER A 98 -20.37 8.14 -2.50
N SER A 99 -19.70 9.04 -3.22
CA SER A 99 -19.23 8.75 -4.59
C SER A 99 -18.37 7.48 -4.60
N THR A 100 -18.68 6.58 -5.53
CA THR A 100 -18.00 5.31 -5.72
C THR A 100 -17.18 5.30 -7.01
N LEU A 101 -16.21 4.40 -7.04
CA LEU A 101 -15.40 4.08 -8.20
C LEU A 101 -15.48 2.58 -8.44
N LEU A 102 -15.65 2.18 -9.70
CA LEU A 102 -15.73 0.78 -10.10
C LEU A 102 -14.42 0.38 -10.77
N LEU A 103 -13.76 -0.65 -10.23
CA LEU A 103 -12.61 -1.30 -10.84
C LEU A 103 -13.11 -2.51 -11.63
N ASP A 104 -12.88 -2.56 -12.93
CA ASP A 104 -13.34 -3.65 -13.80
C ASP A 104 -12.18 -4.55 -14.20
N PHE A 105 -12.31 -5.85 -13.88
CA PHE A 105 -11.28 -6.85 -14.12
C PHE A 105 -11.77 -7.88 -15.14
N ARG A 106 -10.92 -8.12 -16.15
CA ARG A 106 -11.02 -9.30 -17.01
C ARG A 106 -9.74 -10.10 -16.88
N LEU A 107 -9.88 -11.40 -16.62
CA LEU A 107 -8.77 -12.31 -16.38
C LEU A 107 -8.64 -13.32 -17.53
N ASN A 108 -7.41 -13.78 -17.75
CA ASN A 108 -7.11 -14.89 -18.66
C ASN A 108 -7.52 -16.25 -18.06
N HIS A 109 -7.52 -16.33 -16.74
CA HIS A 109 -7.81 -17.54 -15.97
C HIS A 109 -8.67 -17.20 -14.75
N ASN A 110 -9.30 -18.22 -14.18
CA ASN A 110 -10.04 -18.10 -12.93
C ASN A 110 -9.17 -17.53 -11.80
N PRO A 111 -9.71 -16.66 -10.94
CA PRO A 111 -8.95 -16.06 -9.86
C PRO A 111 -8.53 -17.11 -8.82
N LYS A 112 -7.34 -16.93 -8.24
CA LYS A 112 -6.83 -17.84 -7.21
C LYS A 112 -7.42 -17.47 -5.85
N LEU A 113 -7.87 -18.47 -5.13
CA LEU A 113 -8.31 -18.34 -3.73
C LEU A 113 -7.21 -18.82 -2.81
N ILE A 114 -6.89 -18.01 -1.80
CA ILE A 114 -5.86 -18.31 -0.81
C ILE A 114 -6.48 -18.29 0.58
N VAL A 115 -6.16 -19.29 1.38
CA VAL A 115 -6.63 -19.44 2.76
C VAL A 115 -5.46 -19.88 3.65
N SER A 116 -5.57 -19.69 4.97
CA SER A 116 -4.59 -20.21 5.92
C SER A 116 -4.41 -21.72 5.76
N VAL A 117 -3.18 -22.22 5.88
CA VAL A 117 -2.89 -23.66 5.86
C VAL A 117 -3.64 -24.44 6.95
N GLU A 118 -4.01 -23.77 8.05
CA GLU A 118 -4.80 -24.34 9.16
C GLU A 118 -6.23 -24.71 8.75
N ALA A 119 -6.73 -24.21 7.61
CA ALA A 119 -8.08 -24.51 7.13
C ALA A 119 -8.27 -25.99 6.81
N GLU A 120 -9.33 -26.59 7.35
CA GLU A 120 -9.72 -27.96 7.00
C GLU A 120 -10.22 -28.03 5.55
N GLU A 121 -9.78 -29.06 4.82
CA GLU A 121 -10.25 -29.35 3.47
C GLU A 121 -11.16 -30.58 3.45
N PRO A 122 -12.29 -30.52 2.71
CA PRO A 122 -12.79 -29.41 1.91
C PRO A 122 -13.26 -28.22 2.78
N LEU A 123 -13.13 -26.99 2.27
CA LEU A 123 -13.52 -25.79 3.02
C LEU A 123 -14.98 -25.88 3.46
N ALA A 124 -15.18 -25.89 4.78
CA ALA A 124 -16.49 -25.99 5.40
C ALA A 124 -16.78 -24.74 6.25
N PRO A 125 -17.95 -24.11 6.06
CA PRO A 125 -18.33 -22.95 6.86
C PRO A 125 -18.62 -23.36 8.31
N LEU A 126 -18.30 -22.48 9.25
CA LEU A 126 -18.62 -22.68 10.67
C LEU A 126 -20.07 -22.28 11.00
N ARG A 127 -20.67 -21.42 10.16
CA ARG A 127 -22.01 -20.84 10.35
C ARG A 127 -22.74 -20.69 9.01
N ALA A 128 -24.06 -20.58 9.05
CA ALA A 128 -24.89 -20.39 7.86
C ALA A 128 -24.47 -19.17 7.02
N GLN A 129 -24.17 -18.04 7.67
CA GLN A 129 -23.71 -16.83 6.96
C GLN A 129 -22.37 -17.03 6.24
N SER A 130 -21.40 -17.69 6.87
CA SER A 130 -20.16 -18.11 6.21
C SER A 130 -20.43 -19.08 5.05
N GLY A 131 -21.48 -19.89 5.14
CA GLY A 131 -21.94 -20.74 4.03
C GLY A 131 -22.34 -19.91 2.83
N THR A 132 -23.19 -18.89 3.03
CA THR A 132 -23.60 -17.97 1.96
C THR A 132 -22.41 -17.24 1.32
N VAL A 133 -21.44 -16.78 2.13
CA VAL A 133 -20.21 -16.15 1.63
C VAL A 133 -19.37 -17.15 0.84
N LEU A 134 -19.24 -18.39 1.32
CA LEU A 134 -18.49 -19.44 0.63
C LEU A 134 -19.16 -19.85 -0.69
N ASP A 135 -20.48 -19.88 -0.76
CA ASP A 135 -21.22 -20.15 -2.00
C ASP A 135 -21.02 -19.04 -3.04
N ALA A 136 -21.09 -17.78 -2.61
CA ALA A 136 -20.75 -16.64 -3.45
C ALA A 136 -19.29 -16.72 -3.97
N LEU A 137 -18.36 -17.15 -3.12
CA LEU A 137 -16.97 -17.38 -3.49
C LEU A 137 -16.80 -18.53 -4.49
N ARG A 138 -17.60 -19.60 -4.39
CA ARG A 138 -17.63 -20.68 -5.39
C ARG A 138 -18.05 -20.15 -6.76
N GLU A 139 -19.09 -19.31 -6.82
CA GLU A 139 -19.50 -18.66 -8.07
C GLU A 139 -18.37 -17.76 -8.62
N LEU A 140 -17.83 -16.87 -7.78
CA LEU A 140 -16.81 -15.90 -8.17
C LEU A 140 -15.47 -16.53 -8.59
N ALA A 141 -15.10 -17.66 -7.98
CA ALA A 141 -13.92 -18.42 -8.40
C ALA A 141 -14.04 -19.00 -9.81
N ASN A 142 -15.26 -19.18 -10.29
CA ASN A 142 -15.54 -19.80 -11.59
C ASN A 142 -15.80 -18.76 -12.70
N VAL A 143 -15.65 -17.45 -12.43
CA VAL A 143 -15.74 -16.39 -13.45
C VAL A 143 -14.37 -15.79 -13.76
N THR A 144 -14.25 -15.23 -14.96
CA THR A 144 -13.06 -14.48 -15.40
C THR A 144 -13.32 -12.98 -15.50
N VAL A 145 -14.57 -12.54 -15.30
CA VAL A 145 -14.97 -11.13 -15.35
C VAL A 145 -15.71 -10.79 -14.07
N PHE A 146 -15.19 -9.83 -13.34
CA PHE A 146 -15.80 -9.29 -12.14
C PHE A 146 -15.35 -7.84 -11.94
N SER A 147 -16.10 -7.10 -11.14
CA SER A 147 -15.81 -5.71 -10.86
C SER A 147 -15.86 -5.45 -9.35
N ILE A 148 -15.14 -4.44 -8.89
CA ILE A 148 -15.05 -4.08 -7.46
C ILE A 148 -15.41 -2.63 -7.28
N TYR A 149 -16.44 -2.35 -6.49
CA TYR A 149 -16.77 -1.00 -6.04
C TYR A 149 -15.94 -0.63 -4.81
N ILE A 150 -15.34 0.56 -4.86
CA ILE A 150 -14.66 1.20 -3.73
C ILE A 150 -15.13 2.66 -3.58
N ARG A 151 -14.78 3.30 -2.46
CA ARG A 151 -14.96 4.75 -2.33
C ARG A 151 -14.06 5.49 -3.32
N ASN A 152 -14.57 6.56 -3.95
CA ASN A 152 -13.79 7.33 -4.92
C ASN A 152 -12.51 7.95 -4.30
N SER A 153 -12.56 8.29 -3.00
CA SER A 153 -11.38 8.79 -2.27
C SER A 153 -10.35 7.73 -1.89
N ALA A 154 -10.60 6.45 -2.16
CA ALA A 154 -9.76 5.36 -1.70
C ALA A 154 -8.44 5.21 -2.48
N THR A 155 -8.36 5.69 -3.72
CA THR A 155 -7.15 5.59 -4.54
C THR A 155 -7.08 6.78 -5.50
N SER A 156 -5.88 7.34 -5.68
CA SER A 156 -5.65 8.45 -6.60
C SER A 156 -5.93 8.04 -8.05
N LYS A 157 -6.65 8.88 -8.78
CA LYS A 157 -6.90 8.70 -10.23
C LYS A 157 -5.61 8.54 -11.02
N VAL A 158 -4.57 9.31 -10.67
CA VAL A 158 -3.26 9.24 -11.31
C VAL A 158 -2.65 7.85 -11.12
N HIS A 159 -2.83 7.24 -9.94
CA HIS A 159 -2.35 5.88 -9.66
C HIS A 159 -3.12 4.84 -10.47
N LEU A 160 -4.45 4.93 -10.53
CA LEU A 160 -5.27 4.02 -11.33
C LEU A 160 -4.94 4.09 -12.83
N GLN A 161 -4.67 5.28 -13.36
CA GLN A 161 -4.22 5.46 -14.74
C GLN A 161 -2.87 4.79 -15.00
N ARG A 162 -1.91 4.95 -14.08
CA ARG A 162 -0.61 4.27 -14.17
C ARG A 162 -0.73 2.75 -14.09
N ILE A 163 -1.57 2.25 -13.19
CA ILE A 163 -1.85 0.80 -13.07
C ILE A 163 -2.47 0.28 -14.36
N ARG A 164 -3.49 0.97 -14.91
CA ARG A 164 -4.10 0.62 -16.20
C ARG A 164 -3.07 0.54 -17.32
N GLN A 165 -2.21 1.55 -17.43
CA GLN A 165 -1.14 1.56 -18.41
C GLN A 165 -0.19 0.38 -18.19
N ALA A 166 0.24 0.14 -16.94
CA ALA A 166 1.16 -0.93 -16.61
C ALA A 166 0.61 -2.33 -16.94
N VAL A 167 -0.67 -2.57 -16.66
CA VAL A 167 -1.37 -3.80 -17.03
C VAL A 167 -1.43 -3.94 -18.56
N SER A 168 -1.76 -2.86 -19.28
CA SER A 168 -1.84 -2.89 -20.75
C SER A 168 -0.50 -3.10 -21.45
N GLU A 169 0.59 -2.61 -20.85
CA GLU A 169 1.97 -2.78 -21.37
C GLU A 169 2.54 -4.16 -21.03
N GLY A 170 1.82 -5.00 -20.27
CA GLY A 170 2.25 -6.35 -19.91
C GLY A 170 3.50 -6.37 -19.03
N LEU A 171 3.68 -5.35 -18.19
CA LEU A 171 4.84 -5.24 -17.30
C LEU A 171 5.04 -6.56 -16.51
N SER A 172 6.22 -7.16 -16.65
CA SER A 172 6.62 -8.34 -15.87
C SER A 172 6.99 -7.88 -14.46
N LEU A 173 5.97 -7.71 -13.63
CA LEU A 173 6.11 -7.15 -12.31
C LEU A 173 6.73 -8.21 -11.38
N PHE A 174 7.56 -7.81 -10.43
CA PHE A 174 8.17 -8.73 -9.46
C PHE A 174 7.06 -9.30 -8.57
N ILE A 175 6.88 -10.62 -8.62
CA ILE A 175 5.87 -11.32 -7.84
C ILE A 175 6.60 -12.06 -6.73
N GLN A 176 6.60 -11.50 -5.52
CA GLN A 176 6.87 -12.29 -4.33
C GLN A 176 5.58 -13.04 -3.95
N ASP A 177 5.35 -14.20 -4.56
CA ASP A 177 4.23 -15.10 -4.19
C ASP A 177 4.64 -16.01 -3.02
N ASP A 178 5.24 -15.43 -1.97
CA ASP A 178 5.63 -16.19 -0.80
C ASP A 178 4.40 -16.47 0.07
N LEU A 179 3.70 -17.55 -0.27
CA LEU A 179 2.57 -18.04 0.49
C LEU A 179 2.95 -18.38 1.93
N THR A 180 4.21 -18.73 2.23
CA THR A 180 4.62 -19.16 3.58
C THR A 180 4.64 -18.00 4.59
N ALA A 181 4.92 -16.78 4.13
CA ALA A 181 4.89 -15.58 4.98
C ALA A 181 3.46 -15.08 5.28
N MET A 182 2.45 -15.54 4.52
CA MET A 182 1.07 -15.11 4.68
C MET A 182 0.47 -15.52 6.03
N PHE A 183 -0.62 -14.86 6.42
CA PHE A 183 -1.37 -15.15 7.66
C PHE A 183 -0.52 -15.07 8.94
N ARG A 184 0.33 -14.03 9.05
CA ARG A 184 1.26 -13.83 10.18
C ARG A 184 2.30 -14.96 10.32
N GLY A 185 2.75 -15.49 9.17
CA GLY A 185 3.77 -16.54 9.11
C GLY A 185 3.25 -17.96 9.37
N THR A 186 1.94 -18.17 9.51
CA THR A 186 1.39 -19.54 9.51
C THR A 186 1.40 -20.16 8.13
N GLY A 187 1.38 -19.34 7.09
CA GLY A 187 1.36 -19.76 5.69
C GLY A 187 -0.06 -19.81 5.11
N GLY A 188 -0.12 -19.52 3.81
CA GLY A 188 -1.29 -19.66 2.96
C GLY A 188 -1.18 -20.87 2.04
N LYS A 189 -2.33 -21.37 1.60
CA LYS A 189 -2.45 -22.37 0.54
C LYS A 189 -3.48 -21.95 -0.48
N VAL A 190 -3.23 -22.29 -1.74
CA VAL A 190 -4.19 -22.09 -2.82
C VAL A 190 -5.23 -23.19 -2.75
N VAL A 191 -6.51 -22.82 -2.79
CA VAL A 191 -7.64 -23.75 -2.76
C VAL A 191 -8.46 -23.62 -4.04
N THR A 192 -8.94 -24.75 -4.53
CA THR A 192 -9.87 -24.79 -5.66
C THR A 192 -11.27 -25.08 -5.13
N LEU A 193 -12.20 -24.17 -5.39
CA LEU A 193 -13.60 -24.36 -5.07
C LEU A 193 -14.32 -24.97 -6.29
N PRO A 194 -14.93 -26.16 -6.15
CA PRO A 194 -15.66 -26.75 -7.26
C PRO A 194 -16.86 -25.88 -7.64
N SER A 195 -17.21 -25.89 -8.92
CA SER A 195 -18.38 -25.17 -9.41
C SER A 195 -19.67 -25.70 -8.75
N PRO A 196 -20.61 -24.82 -8.34
CA PRO A 196 -21.91 -25.22 -7.82
C PRO A 196 -22.74 -26.09 -8.79
N THR A 197 -22.40 -26.08 -10.08
CA THR A 197 -23.06 -26.89 -11.13
C THR A 197 -22.61 -28.35 -11.19
N GLN A 198 -21.74 -28.82 -10.29
CA GLN A 198 -21.64 -30.26 -10.03
C GLN A 198 -22.93 -30.69 -9.32
N ILE A 199 -23.87 -31.17 -10.13
CA ILE A 199 -25.11 -31.82 -9.70
C ILE A 199 -24.73 -32.76 -8.54
N PRO A 200 -25.27 -32.56 -7.32
CA PRO A 200 -25.06 -33.52 -6.26
C PRO A 200 -25.51 -34.90 -6.77
N PRO A 201 -24.85 -36.01 -6.37
CA PRO A 201 -25.37 -37.33 -6.72
C PRO A 201 -26.86 -37.39 -6.35
N PRO A 202 -27.71 -38.03 -7.18
CA PRO A 202 -29.16 -37.97 -7.05
C PRO A 202 -29.58 -38.17 -5.60
N SER A 203 -30.49 -37.31 -5.11
CA SER A 203 -31.14 -37.51 -3.82
C SER A 203 -31.76 -38.90 -3.83
N TYR A 204 -31.59 -39.66 -2.75
CA TYR A 204 -32.23 -40.97 -2.57
C TYR A 204 -33.78 -40.89 -2.51
N ASP A 205 -34.38 -39.70 -2.67
CA ASP A 205 -35.83 -39.52 -2.78
C ASP A 205 -36.44 -40.10 -4.08
N GLU A 206 -35.61 -40.60 -5.00
CA GLU A 206 -36.07 -41.39 -6.17
C GLU A 206 -35.96 -42.92 -5.96
N THR A 207 -35.87 -43.41 -4.72
CA THR A 207 -36.17 -44.83 -4.48
C THR A 207 -37.69 -45.04 -4.47
N GLU A 208 -38.16 -46.07 -5.18
CA GLU A 208 -39.55 -46.54 -5.11
C GLU A 208 -40.04 -46.58 -3.65
N PRO A 209 -41.32 -46.23 -3.39
CA PRO A 209 -41.86 -46.26 -2.04
C PRO A 209 -41.57 -47.62 -1.41
N PRO A 210 -41.09 -47.66 -0.15
CA PRO A 210 -40.81 -48.93 0.50
C PRO A 210 -42.07 -49.81 0.47
N PRO A 211 -41.93 -51.14 0.33
CA PRO A 211 -43.05 -52.05 0.26
C PRO A 211 -44.00 -51.82 1.46
N PRO A 212 -45.33 -51.99 1.26
CA PRO A 212 -46.32 -51.66 2.26
C PRO A 212 -45.98 -52.34 3.60
N PRO A 213 -46.15 -51.64 4.73
CA PRO A 213 -45.79 -52.18 6.04
C PRO A 213 -46.57 -53.46 6.30
N ALA A 214 -45.86 -54.50 6.75
CA ALA A 214 -46.47 -55.74 7.21
C ALA A 214 -47.51 -55.45 8.31
N PRO A 215 -48.58 -56.27 8.40
CA PRO A 215 -49.67 -56.04 9.34
C PRO A 215 -49.15 -55.86 10.76
N ILE A 216 -49.59 -54.75 11.39
CA ILE A 216 -49.28 -54.39 12.76
C ILE A 216 -49.92 -55.45 13.67
N TYR A 217 -49.10 -56.39 14.15
CA TYR A 217 -49.49 -57.20 15.29
C TYR A 217 -49.32 -56.35 16.56
N ASP A 218 -50.43 -56.06 17.23
CA ASP A 218 -50.48 -55.49 18.57
C ASP A 218 -49.79 -56.42 19.58
N ARG A 219 -48.47 -56.37 19.63
CA ARG A 219 -47.70 -56.81 20.80
C ARG A 219 -46.96 -55.60 21.33
N LYS A 220 -47.64 -54.89 22.24
CA LYS A 220 -47.01 -53.94 23.16
C LYS A 220 -45.87 -54.68 23.87
N ARG A 221 -44.63 -54.38 23.48
CA ARG A 221 -43.45 -54.79 24.25
C ARG A 221 -43.53 -54.10 25.61
N PRO A 222 -43.31 -54.83 26.73
CA PRO A 222 -43.18 -54.19 28.04
C PRO A 222 -42.04 -53.17 27.97
N ARG A 223 -42.30 -51.92 28.36
CA ARG A 223 -41.24 -50.92 28.54
C ARG A 223 -40.36 -51.38 29.70
N LYS A 224 -39.09 -51.64 29.42
CA LYS A 224 -38.04 -51.80 30.43
C LYS A 224 -37.79 -50.40 31.00
N ASP A 225 -38.03 -50.22 32.30
CA ASP A 225 -37.80 -48.94 32.98
C ASP A 225 -36.31 -48.85 33.34
N ASP A 226 -35.48 -48.47 32.35
CA ASP A 226 -34.04 -48.25 32.53
C ASP A 226 -33.84 -46.87 33.21
N ARG A 227 -34.15 -46.80 34.52
CA ARG A 227 -33.93 -45.59 35.34
C ARG A 227 -32.45 -45.34 35.64
N GLU A 228 -31.68 -46.39 35.91
CA GLU A 228 -30.24 -46.29 36.23
C GLU A 228 -29.44 -45.74 35.03
N GLU A 229 -29.73 -46.21 33.81
CA GLU A 229 -29.05 -45.74 32.59
C GLU A 229 -29.33 -44.25 32.30
N ARG A 230 -30.54 -43.76 32.64
CA ARG A 230 -30.87 -42.33 32.53
C ARG A 230 -30.18 -41.47 33.59
N ASP A 231 -30.03 -41.97 34.81
CA ASP A 231 -29.36 -41.24 35.89
C ASP A 231 -27.84 -41.14 35.60
N ASP A 232 -27.24 -42.18 35.02
CA ASP A 232 -25.85 -42.18 34.56
C ASP A 232 -25.62 -41.19 33.40
N ASP A 233 -26.53 -41.14 32.42
CA ASP A 233 -26.49 -40.17 31.32
C ASP A 233 -26.61 -38.72 31.82
N ILE A 234 -27.48 -38.47 32.81
CA ILE A 234 -27.65 -37.16 33.43
C ILE A 234 -26.36 -36.76 34.17
N ALA A 235 -25.76 -37.67 34.93
CA ALA A 235 -24.49 -37.43 35.61
C ALA A 235 -23.36 -37.09 34.62
N LEU A 236 -23.29 -37.78 33.48
CA LEU A 236 -22.32 -37.51 32.43
C LEU A 236 -22.51 -36.12 31.79
N ILE A 237 -23.76 -35.69 31.58
CA ILE A 237 -24.08 -34.35 31.07
C ILE A 237 -23.63 -33.27 32.05
N TRP A 238 -23.90 -33.44 33.35
CA TRP A 238 -23.47 -32.50 34.38
C TRP A 238 -21.95 -32.36 34.47
N ALA A 239 -21.23 -33.49 34.46
CA ALA A 239 -19.77 -33.48 34.45
C ALA A 239 -19.21 -32.74 33.23
N LYS A 240 -19.81 -32.95 32.05
CA LYS A 240 -19.40 -32.25 30.82
C LYS A 240 -19.69 -30.75 30.86
N LEU A 241 -20.81 -30.34 31.45
CA LEU A 241 -21.13 -28.93 31.65
C LEU A 241 -20.15 -28.25 32.61
N GLU A 242 -19.79 -28.92 33.69
CA GLU A 242 -18.79 -28.41 34.65
C GLU A 242 -17.42 -28.23 33.97
N MET A 243 -16.98 -29.21 33.17
CA MET A 243 -15.74 -29.09 32.39
C MET A 243 -15.77 -27.94 31.38
N ILE A 244 -16.90 -27.70 30.71
CA ILE A 244 -17.04 -26.57 29.79
C ILE A 244 -16.99 -25.25 30.56
N GLN A 245 -17.65 -25.19 31.71
CA GLN A 245 -17.68 -24.00 32.55
C GLN A 245 -16.30 -23.65 33.12
N THR A 246 -15.55 -24.63 33.61
CA THR A 246 -14.18 -24.42 34.10
C THR A 246 -13.27 -23.94 32.97
N ARG A 247 -13.28 -24.62 31.83
CA ARG A 247 -12.50 -24.21 30.65
C ARG A 247 -12.84 -22.80 30.19
N HIS A 248 -14.13 -22.46 30.10
CA HIS A 248 -14.54 -21.10 29.74
C HIS A 248 -14.07 -20.06 30.78
N SER A 249 -14.09 -20.40 32.07
CA SER A 249 -13.61 -19.50 33.11
C SER A 249 -12.10 -19.26 33.03
N GLU A 250 -11.32 -20.29 32.71
CA GLU A 250 -9.88 -20.20 32.50
C GLU A 250 -9.54 -19.37 31.25
N GLU A 251 -10.22 -19.63 30.13
CA GLU A 251 -10.06 -18.86 28.90
C GLU A 251 -10.42 -17.38 29.11
N LEU A 252 -11.49 -17.08 29.85
CA LEU A 252 -11.87 -15.70 30.17
C LEU A 252 -10.84 -15.01 31.07
N ASN A 253 -10.26 -15.72 32.04
CA ASN A 253 -9.22 -15.16 32.89
C ASN A 253 -7.93 -14.89 32.10
N ALA A 254 -7.49 -15.83 31.26
CA ALA A 254 -6.33 -15.64 30.40
C ALA A 254 -6.51 -14.46 29.44
N LEU A 255 -7.68 -14.34 28.79
CA LEU A 255 -8.01 -13.19 27.94
C LEU A 255 -8.04 -11.87 28.71
N ARG A 256 -8.47 -11.90 29.98
CA ARG A 256 -8.50 -10.70 30.82
C ARG A 256 -7.09 -10.24 31.20
N ASP A 257 -6.19 -11.17 31.51
CA ASP A 257 -4.79 -10.88 31.78
C ASP A 257 -4.09 -10.36 30.52
N GLU A 258 -4.29 -11.00 29.35
CA GLU A 258 -3.76 -10.50 28.08
C GLU A 258 -4.28 -9.09 27.75
N ASN A 259 -5.57 -8.81 28.01
CA ASN A 259 -6.12 -7.47 27.80
C ASN A 259 -5.49 -6.43 28.74
N ARG A 260 -5.14 -6.81 29.97
CA ARG A 260 -4.45 -5.94 30.92
C ARG A 260 -3.03 -5.63 30.42
N ASP A 261 -2.31 -6.65 29.96
CA ASP A 261 -0.94 -6.51 29.48
C ASP A 261 -0.90 -5.65 28.20
N LEU A 262 -1.81 -5.90 27.24
CA LEU A 262 -1.95 -5.08 26.04
C LEU A 262 -2.29 -3.61 26.37
N ARG A 263 -3.13 -3.36 27.38
CA ARG A 263 -3.42 -1.99 27.83
C ARG A 263 -2.18 -1.31 28.41
N GLN A 264 -1.35 -2.05 29.13
CA GLN A 264 -0.10 -1.54 29.66
C GLN A 264 0.90 -1.21 28.54
N GLU A 265 1.05 -2.09 27.54
CA GLU A 265 1.90 -1.86 26.38
C GLU A 265 1.43 -0.65 25.56
N ILE A 266 0.11 -0.50 25.34
CA ILE A 266 -0.45 0.68 24.67
C ILE A 266 -0.10 1.96 25.42
N ASN A 267 -0.15 1.94 26.76
CA ASN A 267 0.20 3.11 27.56
C ASN A 267 1.70 3.44 27.48
N ASP A 268 2.58 2.44 27.53
CA ASP A 268 4.03 2.62 27.35
C ASP A 268 4.34 3.20 25.95
N LEU A 269 3.73 2.64 24.91
CA LEU A 269 3.89 3.14 23.54
C LEU A 269 3.40 4.58 23.39
N ARG A 270 2.30 4.96 24.05
CA ARG A 270 1.82 6.35 24.07
C ARG A 270 2.80 7.29 24.76
N GLU A 271 3.38 6.88 25.87
CA GLU A 271 4.39 7.69 26.58
C GLU A 271 5.67 7.85 25.76
N ARG A 272 6.12 6.77 25.11
CA ARG A 272 7.23 6.80 24.15
C ARG A 272 6.95 7.70 22.95
N LEU A 273 5.72 7.70 22.44
CA LEU A 273 5.32 8.60 21.36
C LEU A 273 5.39 10.07 21.80
N ILE A 274 4.81 10.41 22.96
CA ILE A 274 4.84 11.77 23.51
C ILE A 274 6.28 12.26 23.71
N THR A 275 7.15 11.41 24.26
CA THR A 275 8.56 11.78 24.46
C THR A 275 9.31 11.96 23.14
N SER A 276 9.02 11.14 22.13
CA SER A 276 9.59 11.30 20.79
C SER A 276 9.10 12.56 20.09
N GLU A 277 7.82 12.90 20.23
CA GLU A 277 7.23 14.12 19.66
C GLU A 277 7.83 15.38 20.28
N ARG A 278 8.05 15.40 21.60
CA ARG A 278 8.75 16.52 22.26
C ARG A 278 10.17 16.69 21.73
N LYS A 279 10.95 15.61 21.67
CA LYS A 279 12.31 15.66 21.10
C LYS A 279 12.32 16.20 19.66
N ARG A 280 11.33 15.82 18.87
CA ARG A 280 11.18 16.31 17.49
C ARG A 280 10.88 17.81 17.46
N GLN A 281 10.02 18.31 18.35
CA GLN A 281 9.72 19.74 18.48
C GLN A 281 10.95 20.54 18.93
N ASP A 282 11.67 20.05 19.94
CA ASP A 282 12.90 20.69 20.43
C ASP A 282 13.95 20.81 19.31
N LEU A 283 14.16 19.74 18.54
CA LEU A 283 15.08 19.75 17.38
C LEU A 283 14.62 20.70 16.27
N GLU A 284 13.32 20.80 16.03
CA GLU A 284 12.75 21.71 15.02
C GLU A 284 12.96 23.18 15.42
N GLU A 285 12.84 23.50 16.72
CA GLU A 285 13.13 24.84 17.26
C GLU A 285 14.64 25.16 17.20
N GLU A 286 15.52 24.21 17.53
CA GLU A 286 16.96 24.38 17.38
C GLU A 286 17.36 24.60 15.91
N PHE A 287 16.78 23.83 14.98
CA PHE A 287 17.04 23.98 13.57
C PHE A 287 16.54 25.33 13.04
N GLY A 288 15.36 25.77 13.48
CA GLY A 288 14.83 27.10 13.16
C GLY A 288 15.72 28.23 13.65
N SER A 289 16.23 28.12 14.89
CA SER A 289 17.16 29.09 15.46
C SER A 289 18.49 29.16 14.70
N LEU A 290 19.06 28.00 14.34
CA LEU A 290 20.28 27.92 13.54
C LEU A 290 20.08 28.47 12.12
N ALA A 291 18.94 28.18 11.49
CA ALA A 291 18.60 28.73 10.17
C ALA A 291 18.49 30.26 10.22
N GLY A 292 17.85 30.81 11.25
CA GLY A 292 17.76 32.26 11.48
C GLY A 292 19.15 32.90 11.64
N LEU A 293 19.99 32.35 12.51
CA LEU A 293 21.38 32.81 12.70
C LEU A 293 22.20 32.76 11.41
N THR A 294 22.04 31.69 10.62
CA THR A 294 22.74 31.53 9.35
C THR A 294 22.28 32.58 8.33
N SER A 295 20.97 32.83 8.24
CA SER A 295 20.41 33.87 7.37
C SER A 295 20.94 35.25 7.73
N GLU A 296 21.03 35.57 9.03
CA GLU A 296 21.55 36.86 9.48
C GLU A 296 23.05 37.00 9.17
N ARG A 297 23.85 35.95 9.39
CA ARG A 297 25.26 35.92 9.00
C ARG A 297 25.48 36.10 7.50
N VAL A 298 24.62 35.50 6.68
CA VAL A 298 24.67 35.68 5.21
C VAL A 298 24.37 37.13 4.85
N ARG A 299 23.33 37.74 5.44
CA ARG A 299 22.98 39.14 5.23
C ARG A 299 24.13 40.09 5.63
N GLU A 300 24.72 39.89 6.80
CA GLU A 300 25.88 40.66 7.27
C GLU A 300 27.07 40.55 6.29
N LEU A 301 27.31 39.34 5.77
CA LEU A 301 28.38 39.11 4.81
C LEU A 301 28.10 39.80 3.47
N GLU A 302 26.87 39.71 2.96
CA GLU A 302 26.44 40.39 1.73
C GLU A 302 26.63 41.90 1.84
N GLU A 303 26.13 42.51 2.94
CA GLU A 303 26.31 43.93 3.21
C GLU A 303 27.78 44.34 3.28
N HIS A 304 28.61 43.55 3.98
CA HIS A 304 30.04 43.80 4.04
C HIS A 304 30.69 43.69 2.65
N THR A 305 30.35 42.68 1.87
CA THR A 305 30.91 42.51 0.52
C THR A 305 30.53 43.66 -0.40
N ASP A 306 29.29 44.13 -0.37
CA ASP A 306 28.82 45.24 -1.20
C ASP A 306 29.55 46.55 -0.87
N VAL A 307 29.79 46.82 0.41
CA VAL A 307 30.59 47.98 0.85
C VAL A 307 32.01 47.86 0.32
N THR A 308 32.69 46.73 0.53
CA THR A 308 34.07 46.55 0.08
C THR A 308 34.22 46.61 -1.44
N PHE A 309 33.27 46.05 -2.19
CA PHE A 309 33.27 46.15 -3.65
C PHE A 309 33.09 47.59 -4.10
N SER A 310 32.19 48.35 -3.45
CA SER A 310 31.97 49.77 -3.78
C SER A 310 33.23 50.60 -3.57
N GLU A 311 33.94 50.38 -2.46
CA GLU A 311 35.24 51.02 -2.18
C GLU A 311 36.27 50.68 -3.26
N VAL A 312 36.44 49.39 -3.59
CA VAL A 312 37.40 48.94 -4.62
C VAL A 312 37.06 49.52 -6.00
N TRP A 313 35.77 49.59 -6.36
CA TRP A 313 35.33 50.18 -7.63
C TRP A 313 35.60 51.68 -7.70
N GLN A 314 35.43 52.39 -6.57
CA GLN A 314 35.78 53.80 -6.48
C GLN A 314 37.29 54.00 -6.67
N ASP A 315 38.12 53.27 -5.92
CA ASP A 315 39.59 53.34 -6.02
C ASP A 315 40.07 53.05 -7.47
N MET A 316 39.48 52.03 -8.11
CA MET A 316 39.77 51.70 -9.51
C MET A 316 39.41 52.86 -10.47
N GLY A 317 38.29 53.55 -10.21
CA GLY A 317 37.86 54.71 -10.98
C GLY A 317 38.80 55.91 -10.82
N GLU A 318 39.27 56.15 -9.59
CA GLU A 318 40.28 57.16 -9.28
C GLU A 318 41.61 56.84 -9.99
N LEU A 319 42.11 55.60 -9.87
CA LEU A 319 43.33 55.17 -10.53
C LEU A 319 43.24 55.27 -12.06
N THR A 320 42.09 54.90 -12.63
CA THR A 320 41.85 55.04 -14.09
C THR A 320 41.91 56.51 -14.51
N SER A 321 41.37 57.40 -13.69
CA SER A 321 41.41 58.85 -13.93
C SER A 321 42.85 59.38 -13.85
N GLU A 322 43.63 58.95 -12.86
CA GLU A 322 45.06 59.30 -12.74
C GLU A 322 45.88 58.79 -13.92
N VAL A 323 45.69 57.54 -14.35
CA VAL A 323 46.36 56.96 -15.52
C VAL A 323 46.03 57.75 -16.78
N ASN A 324 44.78 58.12 -16.99
CA ASN A 324 44.37 58.94 -18.12
C ASN A 324 44.99 60.34 -18.06
N ALA A 325 45.04 60.97 -16.87
CA ALA A 325 45.69 62.26 -16.69
C ALA A 325 47.20 62.19 -16.96
N MET A 326 47.88 61.12 -16.54
CA MET A 326 49.28 60.87 -16.89
C MET A 326 49.47 60.67 -18.39
N LYS A 327 48.58 59.92 -19.04
CA LYS A 327 48.59 59.73 -20.49
C LYS A 327 48.42 61.05 -21.25
N LEU A 328 47.54 61.93 -20.79
CA LEU A 328 47.34 63.28 -21.36
C LEU A 328 48.55 64.21 -21.11
N ARG A 329 49.27 64.03 -20.01
CA ARG A 329 50.51 64.77 -19.70
C ARG A 329 51.72 64.28 -20.48
N LEU A 330 51.71 63.04 -20.94
CA LEU A 330 52.68 62.52 -21.88
C LEU A 330 52.32 63.05 -23.27
N ASP A 331 52.93 64.18 -23.65
CA ASP A 331 52.94 64.61 -25.04
C ASP A 331 53.82 63.61 -25.82
N GLU A 332 53.16 62.62 -26.44
CA GLU A 332 53.81 61.58 -27.24
C GLU A 332 54.70 62.19 -28.32
N ASP A 333 54.31 63.34 -28.88
CA ASP A 333 55.10 64.03 -29.90
C ASP A 333 56.34 64.71 -29.31
N GLU A 334 56.23 65.36 -28.14
CA GLU A 334 57.39 65.92 -27.45
C GLU A 334 58.39 64.81 -27.05
N LEU A 335 57.89 63.69 -26.55
CA LEU A 335 58.71 62.58 -26.09
C LEU A 335 59.41 61.86 -27.26
N VAL A 336 58.67 61.60 -28.35
CA VAL A 336 59.22 61.09 -29.60
C VAL A 336 60.25 62.06 -30.18
N ASN A 337 59.99 63.36 -30.16
CA ASN A 337 60.93 64.37 -30.64
C ASN A 337 62.19 64.43 -29.77
N LYS A 338 62.06 64.33 -28.45
CA LYS A 338 63.20 64.29 -27.51
C LYS A 338 64.05 63.03 -27.70
N VAL A 339 63.42 61.88 -27.97
CA VAL A 339 64.12 60.63 -28.33
C VAL A 339 64.80 60.77 -29.69
N LYS A 340 64.11 61.29 -30.71
CA LYS A 340 64.70 61.56 -32.04
C LYS A 340 65.92 62.48 -31.93
N PHE A 341 65.82 63.57 -31.17
CA PHE A 341 66.95 64.48 -30.93
C PHE A 341 68.12 63.77 -30.25
N ARG A 342 67.86 62.98 -29.19
CA ARG A 342 68.90 62.19 -28.51
C ARG A 342 69.59 61.19 -29.45
N VAL A 343 68.82 60.54 -30.32
CA VAL A 343 69.34 59.57 -31.30
C VAL A 343 70.16 60.28 -32.37
N ILE A 344 69.69 61.42 -32.88
CA ILE A 344 70.42 62.24 -33.84
C ILE A 344 71.72 62.75 -33.22
N ASP A 345 71.69 63.30 -32.00
CA ASP A 345 72.90 63.74 -31.28
C ASP A 345 73.91 62.61 -31.12
N TYR A 346 73.44 61.40 -30.77
CA TYR A 346 74.31 60.23 -30.64
C TYR A 346 74.93 59.80 -31.97
N ILE A 347 74.14 59.75 -33.04
CA ILE A 347 74.63 59.41 -34.40
C ILE A 347 75.64 60.47 -34.87
N THR A 348 75.35 61.75 -34.64
CA THR A 348 76.20 62.87 -35.05
C THR A 348 77.51 62.89 -34.26
N ALA A 349 77.46 62.64 -32.95
CA ALA A 349 78.65 62.51 -32.10
C ALA A 349 79.51 61.30 -32.48
N SER A 350 78.88 60.21 -32.94
CA SER A 350 79.58 59.02 -33.42
C SER A 350 80.25 59.27 -34.77
N LEU A 351 79.56 59.95 -35.70
CA LEU A 351 80.09 60.33 -37.02
C LEU A 351 81.21 61.38 -36.95
N SER A 352 81.09 62.39 -36.08
CA SER A 352 82.15 63.39 -35.85
C SER A 352 83.38 62.80 -35.18
N ARG A 353 83.28 61.63 -34.56
CA ARG A 353 84.44 60.91 -34.01
C ARG A 353 85.20 60.11 -35.07
N ASP A 354 84.57 59.86 -36.21
CA ASP A 354 85.09 59.04 -37.32
C ASP A 354 85.55 59.86 -38.56
N MET A 355 85.49 61.20 -38.53
CA MET A 355 86.08 62.04 -39.59
C MET A 355 87.49 62.52 -39.22
N PRO A 356 88.51 62.33 -40.09
CA PRO A 356 89.83 62.89 -39.89
C PRO A 356 89.83 64.40 -40.19
N PRO A 357 90.73 65.20 -39.59
CA PRO A 357 90.84 66.61 -39.91
C PRO A 357 91.43 66.79 -41.32
N ASP A 358 90.77 67.57 -42.17
CA ASP A 358 91.29 67.96 -43.48
C ASP A 358 92.30 69.12 -43.33
N ASP A 359 93.49 68.92 -43.91
CA ASP A 359 94.60 69.88 -44.10
C ASP A 359 94.32 70.91 -45.21
#